data_AF-A0A8C3F4Z1-F1
#
_entry.id   AF-A0A8C3F4Z1-F1
#
_cell.length_a   1.000
_cell.length_b   1.000
_cell.length_c   1.000
_cell.angle_alpha   90.00
_cell.angle_beta   90.00
_cell.angle_gamma   90.00
#
_symmetry.space_group_name_H-M   'P 1'
#
loop_
_entity.id
_entity.type
_entity.pdbx_description
1 polymer ?
#
loop_
_entity_poly.entity_id
_entity_poly.type
_entity_poly.pdbx_seq_one_letter_code
_entity_poly.pdbx_strand_id
1 'polypeptide(L)'
;MTELHEVQITEEKPLLLPPSQPVPGKKHSVETPYGLVAFTVHGTPKPKRPAILTYHDVGLNHQSCFEPLFRFEDMQEIVKNFVVVHVDAPGMEEGAPLFPLGYQYPSLDQLADMIPCILQYLKFTSIIGIGVGAGAYILARYSLSHPDTVEGLVLINIDPNAKGWMDWAAHKEELSGCTELVQQYREALVGAPNLSNIQLYWSSYNTRRDLNFERGGDVTLKCPVMLVVGDQAPHEDAVVECNSKLDPTQTSFLKMADSGGQPQLTQPGKLTEAFKYFVQGMGYIPYILDRKLSMGGLLLHDAPVALPHRLAVQRSLRGREPVPLPHPVPEQRVGEPPAAAAAGPGERSPHHGGLLLSRGGGGDGDASRL
;
A
#
# COMPACT_ATOMS: atom_id res chain seq x y z
N MET A 1 -59.86 54.11 24.49
CA MET A 1 -59.26 52.95 25.20
C MET A 1 -59.25 51.79 24.23
N THR A 2 -58.11 51.51 23.63
CA THR A 2 -57.89 50.34 22.78
C THR A 2 -56.72 49.60 23.40
N GLU A 3 -57.02 48.42 23.93
CA GLU A 3 -56.08 47.56 24.66
C GLU A 3 -55.03 46.96 23.72
N LEU A 4 -53.80 46.95 24.22
CA LEU A 4 -52.62 46.35 23.62
C LEU A 4 -52.75 44.82 23.64
N HIS A 5 -52.52 44.17 22.50
CA HIS A 5 -52.24 42.72 22.45
C HIS A 5 -50.74 42.52 22.30
N GLU A 6 -50.13 41.89 23.29
CA GLU A 6 -48.74 41.43 23.31
C GLU A 6 -48.55 40.27 22.33
N VAL A 7 -47.61 40.41 21.39
CA VAL A 7 -47.21 39.33 20.49
C VAL A 7 -46.08 38.56 21.15
N GLN A 8 -46.33 37.31 21.54
CA GLN A 8 -45.28 36.40 21.99
C GLN A 8 -44.43 35.95 20.80
N ILE A 9 -43.14 36.28 20.83
CA ILE A 9 -42.13 35.77 19.89
C ILE A 9 -41.60 34.46 20.47
N THR A 10 -41.98 33.34 19.87
CA THR A 10 -41.39 32.03 20.16
C THR A 10 -40.03 31.94 19.45
N GLU A 11 -38.93 31.84 20.21
CA GLU A 11 -37.62 31.47 19.67
C GLU A 11 -37.66 30.01 19.18
N GLU A 12 -37.66 29.80 17.87
CA GLU A 12 -37.37 28.49 17.30
C GLU A 12 -35.87 28.21 17.42
N LYS A 13 -35.52 27.43 18.44
CA LYS A 13 -34.20 26.80 18.57
C LYS A 13 -33.94 25.96 17.30
N PRO A 14 -32.88 26.24 16.51
CA PRO A 14 -32.61 25.45 15.31
C PRO A 14 -32.34 24.01 15.75
N LEU A 15 -33.16 23.08 15.27
CA LEU A 15 -32.90 21.66 15.42
C LEU A 15 -31.58 21.37 14.69
N LEU A 16 -30.54 21.02 15.44
CA LEU A 16 -29.31 20.46 14.90
C LEU A 16 -29.72 19.25 14.06
N LEU A 17 -29.56 19.36 12.74
CA LEU A 17 -29.70 18.21 11.85
C LEU A 17 -28.75 17.11 12.36
N PRO A 18 -29.21 15.85 12.47
CA PRO A 18 -28.31 14.75 12.79
C PRO A 18 -27.16 14.75 11.76
N PRO A 19 -25.94 14.32 12.14
CA PRO A 19 -24.83 14.21 11.20
C PRO A 19 -25.34 13.45 9.98
N SER A 20 -25.29 14.10 8.83
CA SER A 20 -25.78 13.54 7.56
C SER A 20 -25.14 12.18 7.39
N GLN A 21 -25.95 11.11 7.34
CA GLN A 21 -25.45 9.79 7.04
C GLN A 21 -24.62 9.87 5.75
N PRO A 22 -23.45 9.21 5.68
CA PRO A 22 -22.64 9.21 4.47
C PRO A 22 -23.50 8.80 3.28
N VAL A 23 -23.46 9.57 2.20
CA VAL A 23 -24.20 9.23 0.98
C VAL A 23 -23.71 7.84 0.52
N PRO A 24 -24.62 6.86 0.33
CA PRO A 24 -24.22 5.52 -0.10
C PRO A 24 -23.45 5.59 -1.41
N GLY A 25 -22.35 4.84 -1.50
CA GLY A 25 -21.56 4.74 -2.72
C GLY A 25 -22.36 4.12 -3.85
N LYS A 26 -22.14 4.60 -5.09
CA LYS A 26 -22.76 4.02 -6.28
C LYS A 26 -21.87 2.91 -6.82
N LYS A 27 -22.37 1.68 -6.85
CA LYS A 27 -21.67 0.52 -7.45
C LYS A 27 -21.73 0.59 -8.97
N HIS A 28 -20.62 0.28 -9.62
CA HIS A 28 -20.44 0.21 -11.06
C HIS A 28 -19.59 -1.01 -11.40
N SER A 29 -19.67 -1.43 -12.66
CA SER A 29 -18.72 -2.39 -13.24
C SER A 29 -18.39 -1.97 -14.65
N VAL A 30 -17.18 -2.31 -15.10
CA VAL A 30 -16.74 -2.10 -16.48
C VAL A 30 -16.09 -3.37 -17.01
N GLU A 31 -16.34 -3.64 -18.28
CA GLU A 31 -15.68 -4.74 -19.00
C GLU A 31 -14.28 -4.31 -19.44
N THR A 32 -13.32 -5.20 -19.22
CA THR A 32 -11.92 -5.03 -19.61
C THR A 32 -11.49 -6.24 -20.44
N PRO A 33 -10.33 -6.18 -21.13
CA PRO A 33 -9.78 -7.34 -21.85
C PRO A 33 -9.57 -8.59 -20.98
N TYR A 34 -9.54 -8.43 -19.65
CA TYR A 34 -9.27 -9.50 -18.69
C TYR A 34 -10.46 -9.82 -17.78
N GLY A 35 -11.67 -9.39 -18.17
CA GLY A 35 -12.92 -9.63 -17.43
C GLY A 35 -13.54 -8.36 -16.84
N LEU A 36 -14.57 -8.56 -16.03
CA LEU A 36 -15.28 -7.47 -15.35
C LEU A 36 -14.50 -7.01 -14.12
N VAL A 37 -14.41 -5.70 -13.94
CA VAL A 37 -13.92 -5.09 -12.69
C VAL A 37 -15.05 -4.28 -12.06
N ALA A 38 -15.31 -4.53 -10.78
CA ALA A 38 -16.31 -3.82 -10.00
C ALA A 38 -15.65 -2.68 -9.21
N PHE A 39 -16.38 -1.57 -9.06
CA PHE A 39 -15.91 -0.45 -8.25
C PHE A 39 -17.08 0.37 -7.70
N THR A 40 -16.85 1.01 -6.55
CA THR A 40 -17.83 1.86 -5.87
C THR A 40 -17.37 3.32 -5.91
N VAL A 41 -18.24 4.21 -6.34
CA VAL A 41 -17.95 5.65 -6.46
C VAL A 41 -18.66 6.44 -5.38
N HIS A 42 -17.92 7.29 -4.66
CA HIS A 42 -18.43 8.24 -3.67
C HIS A 42 -18.09 9.67 -4.05
N GLY A 43 -18.96 10.60 -3.66
CA GLY A 43 -18.78 12.03 -3.91
C GLY A 43 -19.25 12.47 -5.29
N THR A 44 -19.01 13.74 -5.60
CA THR A 44 -19.40 14.35 -6.89
C THR A 44 -18.17 14.94 -7.58
N PRO A 45 -18.01 14.75 -8.91
CA PRO A 45 -16.87 15.29 -9.64
C PRO A 45 -16.68 16.77 -9.39
N LYS A 46 -15.45 17.14 -9.02
CA LYS A 46 -15.02 18.53 -8.85
C LYS A 46 -14.11 18.90 -10.02
N PRO A 47 -14.30 20.08 -10.66
CA PRO A 47 -13.43 20.49 -11.76
C PRO A 47 -11.96 20.50 -11.35
N LYS A 48 -11.08 19.99 -12.22
CA LYS A 48 -9.62 20.00 -12.04
C LYS A 48 -9.14 19.29 -10.75
N ARG A 49 -9.90 18.31 -10.26
CA ARG A 49 -9.46 17.44 -9.16
C ARG A 49 -9.28 16.01 -9.68
N PRO A 50 -8.18 15.33 -9.33
CA PRO A 50 -8.06 13.90 -9.59
C PRO A 50 -9.11 13.12 -8.79
N ALA A 51 -9.36 11.88 -9.18
CA ALA A 51 -10.06 10.95 -8.31
C ALA A 51 -9.09 10.34 -7.28
N ILE A 52 -9.54 10.10 -6.06
CA ILE A 52 -8.84 9.20 -5.13
C ILE A 52 -9.24 7.78 -5.51
N LEU A 53 -8.30 6.98 -6.02
CA LEU A 53 -8.56 5.60 -6.42
C LEU A 53 -7.91 4.65 -5.41
N THR A 54 -8.68 3.72 -4.85
CA THR A 54 -8.14 2.74 -3.89
C THR A 54 -8.09 1.34 -4.47
N TYR A 55 -7.04 0.59 -4.13
CA TYR A 55 -6.90 -0.81 -4.51
C TYR A 55 -6.50 -1.65 -3.28
N HIS A 56 -7.29 -2.67 -2.96
CA HIS A 56 -7.15 -3.42 -1.71
C HIS A 56 -6.14 -4.57 -1.80
N ASP A 57 -5.79 -5.12 -0.64
CA ASP A 57 -4.90 -6.28 -0.52
C ASP A 57 -5.64 -7.62 -0.71
N VAL A 58 -4.88 -8.70 -0.86
CA VAL A 58 -5.43 -10.05 -1.00
C VAL A 58 -6.22 -10.46 0.24
N GLY A 59 -7.36 -11.14 0.03
CA GLY A 59 -8.23 -11.61 1.12
C GLY A 59 -9.14 -10.53 1.70
N LEU A 60 -9.01 -9.30 1.21
CA LEU A 60 -9.88 -8.17 1.54
C LEU A 60 -10.68 -7.75 0.30
N ASN A 61 -11.58 -6.79 0.50
CA ASN A 61 -12.21 -5.99 -0.53
C ASN A 61 -12.20 -4.51 -0.10
N HIS A 62 -12.77 -3.58 -0.87
CA HIS A 62 -12.73 -2.17 -0.47
C HIS A 62 -13.38 -1.90 0.89
N GLN A 63 -14.45 -2.62 1.23
CA GLN A 63 -15.18 -2.44 2.49
C GLN A 63 -14.29 -2.83 3.67
N SER A 64 -13.71 -4.04 3.64
CA SER A 64 -12.87 -4.53 4.74
C SER A 64 -11.50 -3.85 4.79
N CYS A 65 -10.98 -3.36 3.66
CA CYS A 65 -9.66 -2.75 3.58
C CYS A 65 -9.64 -1.24 3.88
N PHE A 66 -10.65 -0.49 3.40
CA PHE A 66 -10.61 0.98 3.40
C PHE A 66 -11.80 1.64 4.08
N GLU A 67 -12.96 1.01 4.21
CA GLU A 67 -14.13 1.64 4.84
C GLU A 67 -13.82 2.21 6.24
N PRO A 68 -13.06 1.54 7.12
CA PRO A 68 -12.71 2.10 8.42
C PRO A 68 -11.87 3.39 8.33
N LEU A 69 -10.95 3.47 7.37
CA LEU A 69 -10.15 4.67 7.12
C LEU A 69 -11.02 5.79 6.55
N PHE A 70 -11.80 5.49 5.52
CA PHE A 70 -12.58 6.51 4.81
C PHE A 70 -13.78 7.00 5.62
N ARG A 71 -14.32 6.21 6.56
CA ARG A 71 -15.35 6.67 7.50
C ARG A 71 -14.81 7.48 8.68
N PHE A 72 -13.49 7.56 8.85
CA PHE A 72 -12.90 8.37 9.90
C PHE A 72 -13.25 9.85 9.70
N GLU A 73 -13.68 10.56 10.75
CA GLU A 73 -14.22 11.93 10.64
C GLU A 73 -13.24 12.89 9.96
N ASP A 74 -11.97 12.86 10.35
CA ASP A 74 -10.95 13.72 9.76
C ASP A 74 -10.69 13.37 8.28
N MET A 75 -10.87 12.10 7.88
CA MET A 75 -10.69 11.66 6.49
C MET A 75 -11.84 12.18 5.63
N GLN A 76 -13.07 12.15 6.14
CA GLN A 76 -14.25 12.70 5.46
C GLN A 76 -14.08 14.19 5.12
N GLU A 77 -13.45 14.96 6.01
CA GLU A 77 -13.14 16.38 5.77
C GLU A 77 -12.16 16.60 4.60
N ILE A 78 -11.27 15.64 4.36
CA ILE A 78 -10.35 15.64 3.22
C ILE A 78 -11.11 15.21 1.96
N VAL A 79 -11.71 14.01 1.99
CA VAL A 79 -12.24 13.34 0.79
C VAL A 79 -13.51 13.98 0.24
N LYS A 80 -14.24 14.81 0.99
CA LYS A 80 -15.38 15.59 0.46
C LYS A 80 -15.02 16.53 -0.70
N ASN A 81 -13.73 16.82 -0.87
CA ASN A 81 -13.20 17.65 -1.97
C ASN A 81 -12.82 16.84 -3.22
N PHE A 82 -12.92 15.51 -3.16
CA PHE A 82 -12.55 14.59 -4.23
C PHE A 82 -13.72 13.66 -4.58
N VAL A 83 -13.59 12.97 -5.70
CA VAL A 83 -14.35 11.73 -5.94
C VAL A 83 -13.49 10.58 -5.48
N VAL A 84 -14.08 9.66 -4.73
CA VAL A 84 -13.41 8.43 -4.28
C VAL A 84 -13.92 7.26 -5.10
N VAL A 85 -13.00 6.50 -5.67
CA VAL A 85 -13.26 5.30 -6.49
C VAL A 85 -12.62 4.11 -5.80
N HIS A 86 -13.44 3.30 -5.17
CA HIS A 86 -13.03 2.08 -4.50
C HIS A 86 -13.08 0.91 -5.48
N VAL A 87 -11.94 0.39 -5.91
CA VAL A 87 -11.86 -0.76 -6.82
C VAL A 87 -11.87 -2.05 -6.01
N ASP A 88 -12.73 -2.99 -6.41
CA ASP A 88 -12.65 -4.38 -5.97
C ASP A 88 -11.95 -5.20 -7.06
N ALA A 89 -10.92 -5.96 -6.68
CA ALA A 89 -10.29 -6.89 -7.59
C ALA A 89 -11.33 -7.93 -8.06
N PRO A 90 -11.21 -8.46 -9.29
CA PRO A 90 -12.22 -9.37 -9.86
C PRO A 90 -12.58 -10.52 -8.93
N GLY A 91 -13.87 -10.68 -8.60
CA GLY A 91 -14.34 -11.77 -7.74
C GLY A 91 -14.16 -11.55 -6.24
N MET A 92 -13.71 -10.36 -5.83
CA MET A 92 -13.57 -9.95 -4.43
C MET A 92 -14.71 -9.04 -3.96
N GLU A 93 -15.53 -8.53 -4.88
CA GLU A 93 -16.69 -7.73 -4.54
C GLU A 93 -17.73 -8.54 -3.74
N GLU A 94 -18.49 -7.85 -2.91
CA GLU A 94 -19.52 -8.47 -2.09
C GLU A 94 -20.58 -9.18 -2.96
N GLY A 95 -20.77 -10.48 -2.73
CA GLY A 95 -21.72 -11.29 -3.49
C GLY A 95 -21.20 -11.74 -4.86
N ALA A 96 -19.90 -11.62 -5.13
CA ALA A 96 -19.29 -12.09 -6.37
C ALA A 96 -19.56 -13.59 -6.63
N PRO A 97 -19.89 -13.98 -7.87
CA PRO A 97 -19.96 -15.39 -8.23
C PRO A 97 -18.58 -16.05 -8.16
N LEU A 98 -18.54 -17.34 -7.88
CA LEU A 98 -17.31 -18.11 -7.94
C LEU A 98 -16.86 -18.29 -9.39
N PHE A 99 -15.57 -18.13 -9.63
CA PHE A 99 -14.98 -18.47 -10.91
C PHE A 99 -15.02 -19.99 -11.15
N PRO A 100 -15.18 -20.45 -12.41
CA PRO A 100 -15.16 -21.87 -12.73
C PRO A 100 -13.78 -22.49 -12.48
N LEU A 101 -13.74 -23.81 -12.32
CA LEU A 101 -12.49 -24.54 -12.20
C LEU A 101 -11.61 -24.32 -13.45
N GLY A 102 -10.33 -24.03 -13.24
CA GLY A 102 -9.37 -23.76 -14.32
C GLY A 102 -9.44 -22.34 -14.89
N TYR A 103 -10.25 -21.45 -14.30
CA TYR A 103 -10.28 -20.04 -14.66
C TYR A 103 -8.88 -19.41 -14.61
N GLN A 104 -8.50 -18.73 -15.68
CA GLN A 104 -7.24 -18.01 -15.77
C GLN A 104 -7.42 -16.63 -15.16
N TYR A 105 -7.06 -16.51 -13.89
CA TYR A 105 -7.16 -15.24 -13.17
C TYR A 105 -6.10 -14.25 -13.66
N PRO A 106 -6.43 -12.94 -13.77
CA PRO A 106 -5.48 -11.95 -14.26
C PRO A 106 -4.21 -11.85 -13.40
N SER A 107 -3.05 -11.68 -14.04
CA SER A 107 -1.81 -11.33 -13.35
C SER A 107 -1.89 -9.92 -12.74
N LEU A 108 -1.04 -9.56 -11.78
CA LEU A 108 -1.04 -8.20 -11.22
C LEU A 108 -0.78 -7.12 -12.29
N ASP A 109 -0.01 -7.44 -13.34
CA ASP A 109 0.23 -6.54 -14.46
C ASP A 109 -1.06 -6.33 -15.27
N GLN A 110 -1.82 -7.41 -15.52
CA GLN A 110 -3.11 -7.34 -16.19
C GLN A 110 -4.18 -6.62 -15.34
N LEU A 111 -4.14 -6.79 -14.02
CA LEU A 111 -4.99 -6.02 -13.09
C LEU A 111 -4.68 -4.51 -13.16
N ALA A 112 -3.40 -4.14 -13.27
CA ALA A 112 -3.01 -2.74 -13.49
C ALA A 112 -3.56 -2.18 -14.81
N ASP A 113 -3.56 -3.00 -15.87
CA ASP A 113 -4.12 -2.66 -17.19
C ASP A 113 -5.67 -2.53 -17.20
N MET A 114 -6.36 -2.91 -16.13
CA MET A 114 -7.80 -2.66 -15.97
C MET A 114 -8.12 -1.22 -15.58
N ILE A 115 -7.20 -0.53 -14.91
CA ILE A 115 -7.42 0.83 -14.37
C ILE A 115 -7.75 1.86 -15.45
N PRO A 116 -7.08 1.89 -16.63
CA PRO A 116 -7.48 2.77 -17.73
C PRO A 116 -8.96 2.66 -18.12
N CYS A 117 -9.54 1.44 -18.10
CA CYS A 117 -10.94 1.23 -18.45
C CYS A 117 -11.88 1.92 -17.44
N ILE A 118 -11.53 1.88 -16.14
CA ILE A 118 -12.26 2.57 -15.07
C ILE A 118 -12.20 4.08 -15.25
N LEU A 119 -11.00 4.63 -15.50
CA LEU A 119 -10.82 6.07 -15.70
C LEU A 119 -11.55 6.57 -16.94
N GLN A 120 -11.50 5.82 -18.05
CA GLN A 120 -12.22 6.14 -19.27
C GLN A 120 -13.74 6.13 -19.05
N TYR A 121 -14.26 5.13 -18.35
CA TYR A 121 -15.68 5.03 -18.01
C TYR A 121 -16.15 6.23 -17.17
N LEU A 122 -15.36 6.63 -16.17
CA LEU A 122 -15.67 7.75 -15.28
C LEU A 122 -15.28 9.12 -15.83
N LYS A 123 -14.56 9.18 -16.95
CA LYS A 123 -14.01 10.39 -17.58
C LYS A 123 -13.04 11.16 -16.67
N PHE A 124 -12.26 10.45 -15.86
CA PHE A 124 -11.14 11.04 -15.12
C PHE A 124 -9.86 10.96 -15.95
N THR A 125 -9.06 12.02 -15.88
CA THR A 125 -7.75 12.08 -16.55
C THR A 125 -6.61 11.63 -15.65
N SER A 126 -6.80 11.70 -14.33
CA SER A 126 -5.74 11.46 -13.35
C SER A 126 -6.28 11.01 -11.99
N ILE A 127 -5.42 10.33 -11.23
CA ILE A 127 -5.73 9.81 -9.89
C ILE A 127 -4.67 10.17 -8.84
N ILE A 128 -5.10 10.16 -7.58
CA ILE A 128 -4.24 9.91 -6.41
C ILE A 128 -4.56 8.47 -5.96
N GLY A 129 -3.57 7.58 -6.08
CA GLY A 129 -3.76 6.16 -5.76
C GLY A 129 -3.48 5.85 -4.29
N ILE A 130 -4.30 5.02 -3.65
CA ILE A 130 -4.06 4.47 -2.30
C ILE A 130 -4.16 2.95 -2.38
N GLY A 131 -3.04 2.25 -2.16
CA GLY A 131 -2.97 0.80 -2.27
C GLY A 131 -2.45 0.14 -0.99
N VAL A 132 -2.92 -1.07 -0.71
CA VAL A 132 -2.38 -1.93 0.36
C VAL A 132 -1.86 -3.24 -0.26
N GLY A 133 -0.63 -3.64 0.06
CA GLY A 133 -0.04 -4.91 -0.36
C GLY A 133 -0.12 -5.13 -1.87
N ALA A 134 -0.92 -6.12 -2.30
CA ALA A 134 -1.17 -6.36 -3.73
C ALA A 134 -1.71 -5.13 -4.47
N GLY A 135 -2.62 -4.38 -3.86
CA GLY A 135 -3.14 -3.14 -4.41
C GLY A 135 -2.08 -2.04 -4.53
N ALA A 136 -1.13 -1.98 -3.59
CA ALA A 136 0.01 -1.06 -3.69
C ALA A 136 0.91 -1.41 -4.88
N TYR A 137 1.22 -2.70 -5.06
CA TYR A 137 1.97 -3.17 -6.22
C TYR A 137 1.23 -2.84 -7.54
N ILE A 138 -0.08 -3.13 -7.62
CA ILE A 138 -0.88 -2.88 -8.83
C ILE A 138 -0.87 -1.40 -9.21
N LEU A 139 -1.08 -0.50 -8.25
CA LEU A 139 -1.06 0.94 -8.49
C LEU A 139 0.33 1.45 -8.88
N ALA A 140 1.39 0.88 -8.30
CA ALA A 140 2.76 1.21 -8.66
C ALA A 140 3.10 0.74 -10.09
N ARG A 141 2.71 -0.50 -10.46
CA ARG A 141 2.82 -1.01 -11.83
C ARG A 141 2.04 -0.15 -12.82
N TYR A 142 0.82 0.25 -12.46
CA TYR A 142 0.00 1.14 -13.28
C TYR A 142 0.69 2.48 -13.53
N SER A 143 1.26 3.10 -12.48
CA SER A 143 1.99 4.37 -12.57
C SER A 143 3.25 4.29 -13.44
N LEU A 144 3.96 3.15 -13.43
CA LEU A 144 5.09 2.93 -14.34
C LEU A 144 4.66 2.96 -15.82
N SER A 145 3.49 2.41 -16.14
CA SER A 145 2.95 2.36 -17.51
C SER A 145 2.21 3.64 -17.92
N HIS A 146 1.62 4.35 -16.97
CA HIS A 146 0.79 5.54 -17.21
C HIS A 146 1.16 6.68 -16.25
N PRO A 147 2.40 7.20 -16.30
CA PRO A 147 2.87 8.18 -15.33
C PRO A 147 2.08 9.50 -15.36
N ASP A 148 1.57 9.89 -16.53
CA ASP A 148 0.84 11.15 -16.71
C ASP A 148 -0.59 11.13 -16.12
N THR A 149 -1.10 9.95 -15.77
CA THR A 149 -2.43 9.78 -15.16
C THR A 149 -2.36 9.56 -13.64
N VAL A 150 -1.18 9.61 -13.04
CA VAL A 150 -0.99 9.40 -11.60
C VAL A 150 -0.32 10.61 -10.98
N GLU A 151 -1.05 11.34 -10.14
CA GLU A 151 -0.54 12.56 -9.50
C GLU A 151 0.12 12.29 -8.15
N GLY A 152 -0.17 11.15 -7.52
CA GLY A 152 0.48 10.74 -6.28
C GLY A 152 0.06 9.34 -5.86
N LEU A 153 0.90 8.67 -5.09
CA LEU A 153 0.67 7.32 -4.59
C LEU A 153 0.88 7.23 -3.08
N VAL A 154 -0.07 6.60 -2.39
CA VAL A 154 0.09 6.12 -1.01
C VAL A 154 0.17 4.60 -1.06
N LEU A 155 1.36 4.07 -0.76
CA LEU A 155 1.68 2.65 -0.91
C LEU A 155 1.91 2.04 0.46
N ILE A 156 0.88 1.35 0.97
CA ILE A 156 0.88 0.72 2.28
C ILE A 156 1.36 -0.72 2.11
N ASN A 157 2.39 -1.13 2.85
CA ASN A 157 2.94 -2.49 2.84
C ASN A 157 3.33 -3.00 1.43
N ILE A 158 3.84 -2.14 0.57
CA ILE A 158 4.29 -2.56 -0.76
C ILE A 158 5.51 -3.48 -0.69
N ASP A 159 5.46 -4.57 -1.45
CA ASP A 159 6.61 -5.40 -1.77
C ASP A 159 6.84 -5.35 -3.30
N PRO A 160 7.87 -4.61 -3.78
CA PRO A 160 8.08 -4.40 -5.20
C PRO A 160 8.76 -5.59 -5.90
N ASN A 161 9.19 -6.61 -5.16
CA ASN A 161 9.98 -7.71 -5.69
C ASN A 161 9.13 -8.99 -5.81
N ALA A 162 9.53 -9.88 -6.72
CA ALA A 162 9.02 -11.24 -6.79
C ALA A 162 9.39 -12.00 -5.50
N LYS A 163 8.52 -12.92 -5.07
CA LYS A 163 8.80 -13.70 -3.86
C LYS A 163 10.04 -14.56 -4.05
N GLY A 164 11.03 -14.38 -3.17
CA GLY A 164 12.18 -15.25 -3.09
C GLY A 164 11.82 -16.63 -2.53
N TRP A 165 12.70 -17.62 -2.76
CA TRP A 165 12.50 -18.97 -2.22
C TRP A 165 12.55 -19.02 -0.68
N MET A 166 13.29 -18.09 -0.05
CA MET A 166 13.34 -17.96 1.41
C MET A 166 12.02 -17.40 1.96
N ASP A 167 11.41 -16.42 1.29
CA ASP A 167 10.11 -15.85 1.67
C ASP A 167 8.99 -16.91 1.57
N TRP A 168 9.09 -17.80 0.58
CA TRP A 168 8.18 -18.94 0.46
C TRP A 168 8.30 -19.91 1.65
N ALA A 169 9.52 -20.15 2.14
CA ALA A 169 9.76 -21.04 3.28
C ALA A 169 9.29 -20.40 4.60
N ALA A 170 9.62 -19.13 4.84
CA ALA A 170 9.17 -18.37 6.00
C ALA A 170 7.64 -18.25 6.05
N HIS A 171 6.98 -18.06 4.89
CA HIS A 171 5.52 -18.02 4.80
C HIS A 171 4.86 -19.33 5.26
N LYS A 172 5.48 -20.49 5.01
CA LYS A 172 4.97 -21.76 5.54
C LYS A 172 5.10 -21.86 7.06
N GLU A 173 6.10 -21.21 7.63
CA GLU A 173 6.39 -21.23 9.07
C GLU A 173 5.52 -20.21 9.83
N GLU A 174 5.30 -19.01 9.31
CA GLU A 174 4.41 -18.00 9.93
C GLU A 174 2.95 -18.46 10.00
N LEU A 175 2.47 -19.23 9.01
CA LEU A 175 1.14 -19.87 9.07
C LEU A 175 1.00 -20.87 10.23
N SER A 176 2.10 -21.26 10.87
CA SER A 176 2.13 -22.13 12.05
C SER A 176 2.27 -21.36 13.37
N GLY A 177 2.67 -20.08 13.34
CA GLY A 177 2.81 -19.20 14.51
C GLY A 177 1.51 -18.48 14.86
N CYS A 178 0.63 -19.14 15.60
CA CYS A 178 -0.70 -18.63 15.94
C CYS A 178 -0.67 -17.42 16.89
N THR A 179 -0.93 -16.21 16.38
CA THR A 179 -1.44 -15.07 17.17
C THR A 179 -2.97 -14.99 17.07
N GLU A 180 -3.66 -14.43 18.06
CA GLU A 180 -5.13 -14.37 18.14
C GLU A 180 -5.75 -13.60 16.95
N LEU A 181 -5.10 -12.54 16.47
CA LEU A 181 -5.53 -11.80 15.29
C LEU A 181 -5.35 -12.64 14.01
N VAL A 182 -4.26 -13.39 13.88
CA VAL A 182 -4.04 -14.32 12.75
C VAL A 182 -5.08 -15.44 12.75
N GLN A 183 -5.50 -15.93 13.92
CA GLN A 183 -6.60 -16.91 14.01
C GLN A 183 -7.93 -16.32 13.54
N GLN A 184 -8.29 -15.11 13.98
CA GLN A 184 -9.52 -14.45 13.53
C GLN A 184 -9.54 -14.20 12.02
N TYR A 185 -8.43 -13.74 11.44
CA TYR A 185 -8.30 -13.57 9.98
C TYR A 185 -8.35 -14.91 9.25
N ARG A 186 -7.72 -15.96 9.79
CA ARG A 186 -7.74 -17.30 9.21
C ARG A 186 -9.15 -17.90 9.22
N GLU A 187 -9.88 -17.77 10.31
CA GLU A 187 -11.27 -18.22 10.41
C GLU A 187 -12.18 -17.43 9.46
N ALA A 188 -12.00 -16.11 9.38
CA ALA A 188 -12.74 -15.26 8.44
C ALA A 188 -12.45 -15.64 6.97
N LEU A 189 -11.20 -15.93 6.63
CA LEU A 189 -10.82 -16.37 5.28
C LEU A 189 -11.35 -17.77 4.96
N VAL A 190 -11.24 -18.72 5.89
CA VAL A 190 -11.73 -20.10 5.68
C VAL A 190 -13.26 -20.13 5.58
N GLY A 191 -13.96 -19.28 6.32
CA GLY A 191 -15.40 -19.11 6.23
C GLY A 191 -15.87 -18.24 5.06
N ALA A 192 -14.96 -17.63 4.29
CA ALA A 192 -15.33 -16.73 3.21
C ALA A 192 -16.04 -17.50 2.08
N PRO A 193 -17.23 -17.04 1.64
CA PRO A 193 -17.99 -17.73 0.60
C PRO A 193 -17.25 -17.75 -0.74
N ASN A 194 -16.34 -16.81 -0.98
CA ASN A 194 -15.53 -16.67 -2.19
C ASN A 194 -14.05 -17.08 -2.01
N LEU A 195 -13.75 -17.99 -1.06
CA LEU A 195 -12.37 -18.44 -0.80
C LEU A 195 -11.63 -18.93 -2.06
N SER A 196 -12.31 -19.60 -3.00
CA SER A 196 -11.70 -20.04 -4.26
C SER A 196 -11.24 -18.86 -5.12
N ASN A 197 -12.01 -17.77 -5.17
CA ASN A 197 -11.61 -16.54 -5.86
C ASN A 197 -10.40 -15.91 -5.15
N ILE A 198 -10.44 -15.82 -3.81
CA ILE A 198 -9.34 -15.28 -3.00
C ILE A 198 -8.04 -16.05 -3.28
N GLN A 199 -8.09 -17.38 -3.39
CA GLN A 199 -6.93 -18.21 -3.72
C GLN A 199 -6.35 -17.91 -5.11
N LEU A 200 -7.19 -17.58 -6.10
CA LEU A 200 -6.73 -17.17 -7.42
C LEU A 200 -5.99 -15.81 -7.36
N TYR A 201 -6.53 -14.83 -6.62
CA TYR A 201 -5.88 -13.55 -6.44
C TYR A 201 -4.57 -13.67 -5.65
N TRP A 202 -4.54 -14.52 -4.61
CA TRP A 202 -3.34 -14.86 -3.87
C TRP A 202 -2.26 -15.50 -4.76
N SER A 203 -2.66 -16.42 -5.63
CA SER A 203 -1.75 -17.05 -6.59
C SER A 203 -1.15 -16.02 -7.56
N SER A 204 -1.99 -15.10 -8.07
CA SER A 204 -1.55 -13.97 -8.90
C SER A 204 -0.55 -13.08 -8.16
N TYR A 205 -0.81 -12.75 -6.89
CA TYR A 205 0.11 -11.95 -6.07
C TYR A 205 1.46 -12.62 -5.81
N ASN A 206 1.48 -13.94 -5.57
CA ASN A 206 2.71 -14.68 -5.31
C ASN A 206 3.56 -14.92 -6.57
N THR A 207 2.96 -14.84 -7.74
CA THR A 207 3.63 -15.02 -9.05
C THR A 207 4.00 -13.68 -9.70
N ARG A 208 3.86 -12.57 -8.96
CA ARG A 208 4.25 -11.25 -9.42
C ARG A 208 5.74 -11.19 -9.77
N ARG A 209 6.07 -10.28 -10.69
CA ARG A 209 7.44 -10.02 -11.13
C ARG A 209 8.00 -8.81 -10.38
N ASP A 210 9.31 -8.59 -10.51
CA ASP A 210 9.91 -7.37 -9.98
C ASP A 210 9.35 -6.12 -10.69
N LEU A 211 9.11 -5.07 -9.91
CA LEU A 211 8.89 -3.71 -10.44
C LEU A 211 10.18 -3.09 -10.95
N ASN A 212 11.35 -3.61 -10.53
CA ASN A 212 12.68 -3.17 -10.94
C ASN A 212 12.92 -1.67 -10.70
N PHE A 213 12.48 -1.14 -9.56
CA PHE A 213 12.78 0.24 -9.20
C PHE A 213 14.29 0.46 -9.11
N GLU A 214 14.77 1.52 -9.75
CA GLU A 214 16.16 1.93 -9.70
C GLU A 214 16.25 3.43 -9.41
N ARG A 215 16.92 3.77 -8.31
CA ARG A 215 17.06 5.17 -7.90
C ARG A 215 17.91 5.93 -8.92
N GLY A 216 17.31 6.93 -9.55
CA GLY A 216 17.99 7.71 -10.60
C GLY A 216 18.16 6.96 -11.93
N GLY A 217 17.55 5.78 -12.05
CA GLY A 217 17.46 5.03 -13.30
C GLY A 217 16.19 5.34 -14.09
N ASP A 218 15.99 4.62 -15.19
CA ASP A 218 14.85 4.83 -16.11
C ASP A 218 13.52 4.31 -15.53
N VAL A 219 13.57 3.32 -14.62
CA VAL A 219 12.40 2.67 -14.03
C VAL A 219 12.19 3.19 -12.60
N THR A 220 11.42 4.28 -12.49
CA THR A 220 11.00 4.85 -11.19
C THR A 220 9.62 5.51 -11.30
N LEU A 221 8.99 5.75 -10.15
CA LEU A 221 7.76 6.51 -10.05
C LEU A 221 8.06 8.01 -10.25
N LYS A 222 7.29 8.67 -11.13
CA LYS A 222 7.45 10.11 -11.48
C LYS A 222 6.57 11.05 -10.66
N CYS A 223 5.68 10.49 -9.85
CA CYS A 223 4.77 11.22 -8.99
C CYS A 223 5.28 11.21 -7.53
N PRO A 224 4.83 12.15 -6.69
CA PRO A 224 4.98 12.04 -5.24
C PRO A 224 4.50 10.69 -4.69
N VAL A 225 5.26 10.13 -3.76
CA VAL A 225 4.97 8.84 -3.12
C VAL A 225 5.00 8.98 -1.59
N MET A 226 4.03 8.37 -0.92
CA MET A 226 4.03 8.15 0.51
C MET A 226 4.04 6.65 0.79
N LEU A 227 5.20 6.13 1.19
CA LEU A 227 5.36 4.75 1.64
C LEU A 227 4.90 4.65 3.10
N VAL A 228 4.10 3.65 3.42
CA VAL A 228 3.56 3.44 4.77
C VAL A 228 3.77 1.99 5.20
N VAL A 229 4.27 1.78 6.41
CA VAL A 229 4.39 0.44 7.00
C VAL A 229 4.28 0.52 8.52
N GLY A 230 3.78 -0.54 9.15
CA GLY A 230 3.82 -0.67 10.60
C GLY A 230 5.20 -1.09 11.11
N ASP A 231 5.55 -0.65 12.32
CA ASP A 231 6.73 -1.15 13.02
C ASP A 231 6.57 -2.66 13.29
N GLN A 232 7.61 -3.44 12.93
CA GLN A 232 7.64 -4.90 13.04
C GLN A 232 6.56 -5.60 12.22
N ALA A 233 6.01 -4.94 11.19
CA ALA A 233 5.09 -5.58 10.26
C ALA A 233 5.85 -6.55 9.33
N PRO A 234 5.23 -7.64 8.84
CA PRO A 234 5.86 -8.60 7.93
C PRO A 234 6.44 -7.99 6.65
N HIS A 235 5.95 -6.81 6.26
CA HIS A 235 6.38 -6.10 5.05
C HIS A 235 7.39 -4.98 5.32
N GLU A 236 7.88 -4.82 6.56
CA GLU A 236 8.79 -3.72 6.92
C GLU A 236 10.03 -3.69 6.02
N ASP A 237 10.75 -4.80 5.93
CA ASP A 237 11.99 -4.88 5.16
C ASP A 237 11.76 -4.58 3.67
N ALA A 238 10.67 -5.10 3.10
CA ALA A 238 10.30 -4.87 1.70
C ALA A 238 9.98 -3.39 1.42
N VAL A 239 9.27 -2.71 2.33
CA VAL A 239 8.96 -1.27 2.20
C VAL A 239 10.22 -0.42 2.38
N VAL A 240 11.11 -0.79 3.32
CA VAL A 240 12.40 -0.12 3.51
C VAL A 240 13.29 -0.27 2.26
N GLU A 241 13.34 -1.47 1.68
CA GLU A 241 14.04 -1.72 0.42
C GLU A 241 13.44 -0.90 -0.72
N CYS A 242 12.11 -0.86 -0.84
CA CYS A 242 11.41 -0.03 -1.82
C CYS A 242 11.81 1.45 -1.70
N ASN A 243 11.81 2.00 -0.48
CA ASN A 243 12.24 3.38 -0.21
C ASN A 243 13.70 3.65 -0.65
N SER A 244 14.58 2.65 -0.52
CA SER A 244 15.98 2.76 -0.96
C SER A 244 16.12 2.89 -2.49
N LYS A 245 15.14 2.39 -3.25
CA LYS A 245 15.12 2.38 -4.72
C LYS A 245 14.34 3.55 -5.35
N LEU A 246 13.52 4.26 -4.59
CA LEU A 246 12.77 5.43 -5.08
C LEU A 246 13.53 6.74 -4.94
N ASP A 247 13.09 7.77 -5.67
CA ASP A 247 13.62 9.13 -5.59
C ASP A 247 13.28 9.77 -4.22
N PRO A 248 14.29 10.11 -3.40
CA PRO A 248 14.08 10.67 -2.07
C PRO A 248 13.53 12.11 -2.08
N THR A 249 13.53 12.81 -3.22
CA THR A 249 12.99 14.18 -3.32
C THR A 249 11.47 14.20 -3.43
N GLN A 250 10.88 13.11 -3.92
CA GLN A 250 9.43 12.95 -4.11
C GLN A 250 8.82 11.83 -3.26
N THR A 251 9.64 11.04 -2.56
CA THR A 251 9.19 9.95 -1.71
C THR A 251 9.30 10.32 -0.24
N SER A 252 8.19 10.16 0.49
CA SER A 252 8.12 10.22 1.95
C SER A 252 7.89 8.82 2.52
N PHE A 253 8.46 8.57 3.69
CA PHE A 253 8.38 7.26 4.34
C PHE A 253 7.82 7.41 5.76
N LEU A 254 6.68 6.79 6.01
CA LEU A 254 5.96 6.80 7.27
C LEU A 254 5.98 5.40 7.90
N LYS A 255 6.87 5.22 8.87
CA LYS A 255 6.88 4.03 9.74
C LYS A 255 6.00 4.29 10.97
N MET A 256 4.94 3.51 11.14
CA MET A 256 3.93 3.71 12.18
C MET A 256 4.18 2.78 13.36
N ALA A 257 4.58 3.35 14.50
CA ALA A 257 4.72 2.61 15.75
C ALA A 257 3.36 2.07 16.22
N ASP A 258 3.33 0.84 16.75
CA ASP A 258 2.15 0.17 17.33
C ASP A 258 0.96 -0.01 16.35
N SER A 259 1.20 -0.05 15.03
CA SER A 259 0.11 -0.21 14.05
C SER A 259 -0.07 -1.64 13.52
N GLY A 260 0.89 -2.54 13.79
CA GLY A 260 0.87 -3.89 13.25
C GLY A 260 0.80 -3.94 11.72
N GLY A 261 0.28 -5.04 11.17
CA GLY A 261 0.28 -5.30 9.72
C GLY A 261 -0.72 -4.51 8.89
N GLN A 262 -1.68 -3.80 9.48
CA GLN A 262 -2.71 -3.04 8.73
C GLN A 262 -2.91 -1.63 9.30
N PRO A 263 -1.98 -0.70 9.03
CA PRO A 263 -1.98 0.62 9.65
C PRO A 263 -3.24 1.46 9.38
N GLN A 264 -3.89 1.23 8.23
CA GLN A 264 -5.14 1.89 7.85
C GLN A 264 -6.34 1.48 8.72
N LEU A 265 -6.29 0.29 9.34
CA LEU A 265 -7.33 -0.20 10.22
C LEU A 265 -7.04 0.12 11.70
N THR A 266 -5.78 -0.03 12.10
CA THR A 266 -5.37 0.11 13.52
C THR A 266 -5.11 1.55 13.92
N GLN A 267 -4.62 2.40 13.01
CA GLN A 267 -4.28 3.80 13.28
C GLN A 267 -4.79 4.77 12.19
N PRO A 268 -6.10 4.75 11.87
CA PRO A 268 -6.68 5.58 10.81
C PRO A 268 -6.45 7.09 11.05
N GLY A 269 -6.44 7.55 12.30
CA GLY A 269 -6.21 8.97 12.61
C GLY A 269 -4.82 9.48 12.23
N LYS A 270 -3.76 8.73 12.55
CA LYS A 270 -2.38 9.11 12.18
C LYS A 270 -2.18 9.02 10.66
N LEU A 271 -2.74 7.99 10.02
CA LEU A 271 -2.67 7.86 8.57
C LEU A 271 -3.43 8.99 7.86
N THR A 272 -4.58 9.40 8.40
CA THR A 272 -5.38 10.52 7.89
C THR A 272 -4.60 11.84 7.98
N GLU A 273 -3.94 12.09 9.11
CA GLU A 273 -3.11 13.28 9.27
C GLU A 273 -1.94 13.30 8.28
N ALA A 274 -1.26 12.17 8.09
CA ALA A 274 -0.21 12.05 7.08
C ALA A 274 -0.74 12.28 5.65
N PHE A 275 -1.89 11.69 5.33
CA PHE A 275 -2.55 11.87 4.04
C PHE A 275 -2.95 13.33 3.79
N LYS A 276 -3.43 14.05 4.81
CA LYS A 276 -3.70 15.50 4.75
C LYS A 276 -2.46 16.27 4.27
N TYR A 277 -1.31 16.04 4.90
CA TYR A 277 -0.07 16.74 4.51
C TYR A 277 0.41 16.32 3.12
N PHE A 278 0.23 15.05 2.75
CA PHE A 278 0.58 14.55 1.42
C PHE A 278 -0.22 15.27 0.31
N VAL A 279 -1.54 15.36 0.44
CA VAL A 279 -2.38 16.08 -0.55
C VAL A 279 -2.12 17.59 -0.54
N GLN A 280 -1.83 18.18 0.62
CA GLN A 280 -1.41 19.58 0.73
C GLN A 280 -0.08 19.86 0.02
N GLY A 281 0.87 18.92 0.12
CA GLY A 281 2.14 19.00 -0.60
C GLY A 281 1.97 19.02 -2.13
N MET A 282 0.89 18.42 -2.64
CA MET A 282 0.50 18.46 -4.06
C MET A 282 -0.30 19.72 -4.43
N GLY A 283 -0.52 20.64 -3.49
CA GLY A 283 -1.31 21.87 -3.71
C GLY A 283 -2.82 21.68 -3.53
N TYR A 284 -3.25 20.55 -2.98
CA TYR A 284 -4.66 20.27 -2.73
C TYR A 284 -5.08 20.56 -1.30
N ILE A 285 -6.27 21.14 -1.15
CA ILE A 285 -6.88 21.48 0.13
C ILE A 285 -5.92 22.25 1.08
N PRO A 286 -5.42 23.43 0.67
CA PRO A 286 -4.48 24.22 1.47
C PRO A 286 -5.08 24.71 2.80
N TYR A 287 -6.42 24.75 2.92
CA TYR A 287 -7.13 25.23 4.10
C TYR A 287 -8.14 24.17 4.60
N ILE A 288 -7.64 23.17 5.33
CA ILE A 288 -8.47 22.45 6.30
C ILE A 288 -8.14 23.05 7.67
N LEU A 289 -9.13 23.66 8.31
CA LEU A 289 -8.98 24.14 9.68
C LEU A 289 -8.86 22.92 10.61
N ASP A 290 -7.71 22.79 11.27
CA ASP A 290 -7.53 21.76 12.30
C ASP A 290 -8.49 22.04 13.46
N ARG A 291 -9.50 21.19 13.60
CA ARG A 291 -10.49 21.29 14.69
C ARG A 291 -9.85 21.25 16.08
N LYS A 292 -8.67 20.62 16.21
CA LYS A 292 -7.90 20.52 17.47
C LYS A 292 -7.33 21.84 17.96
N LEU A 293 -7.16 22.85 17.11
CA LEU A 293 -6.65 24.18 17.50
C LEU A 293 -7.77 25.16 17.90
N SER A 294 -9.04 24.78 17.76
CA SER A 294 -10.17 25.70 17.99
C SER A 294 -10.58 25.87 19.47
N MET A 295 -9.93 25.18 20.42
CA MET A 295 -10.27 25.26 21.86
C MET A 295 -9.27 26.07 22.72
N GLY A 296 -8.41 26.89 22.10
CA GLY A 296 -7.53 27.84 22.80
C GLY A 296 -7.61 29.21 22.14
N GLY A 297 -8.07 30.22 22.90
CA GLY A 297 -8.31 31.56 22.38
C GLY A 297 -7.06 32.33 21.94
N LEU A 298 -7.26 33.15 20.90
CA LEU A 298 -6.60 34.43 20.53
C LEU A 298 -5.05 34.53 20.56
N LEU A 299 -4.43 34.70 19.40
CA LEU A 299 -4.00 36.00 18.83
C LEU A 299 -3.31 35.85 17.45
N LEU A 300 -3.31 36.97 16.73
CA LEU A 300 -3.02 37.25 15.31
C LEU A 300 -1.68 36.80 14.70
N HIS A 301 -1.74 36.71 13.35
CA HIS A 301 -0.71 36.89 12.32
C HIS A 301 0.46 35.90 12.27
N ASP A 302 0.42 35.01 11.26
CA ASP A 302 1.48 34.92 10.25
C ASP A 302 0.98 34.16 9.02
N ALA A 303 1.38 34.63 7.83
CA ALA A 303 1.10 33.95 6.56
C ALA A 303 1.89 32.63 6.50
N PRO A 304 1.30 31.49 6.08
CA PRO A 304 2.03 30.23 6.07
C PRO A 304 2.98 30.19 4.88
N VAL A 305 4.28 30.15 5.21
CA VAL A 305 5.35 29.72 4.30
C VAL A 305 5.10 28.26 3.94
N ALA A 306 5.12 27.94 2.64
CA ALA A 306 5.06 26.57 2.15
C ALA A 306 6.19 25.74 2.78
N LEU A 307 5.84 24.85 3.71
CA LEU A 307 6.79 23.96 4.37
C LEU A 307 7.14 22.80 3.43
N PRO A 308 8.44 22.53 3.19
CA PRO A 308 8.86 21.35 2.45
C PRO A 308 8.32 20.06 3.10
N HIS A 309 7.82 19.14 2.26
CA HIS A 309 7.16 17.88 2.62
C HIS A 309 7.86 17.09 3.76
N ARG A 310 9.19 17.13 3.83
CA ARG A 310 10.01 16.43 4.82
C ARG A 310 9.83 16.93 6.26
N LEU A 311 9.60 18.24 6.45
CA LEU A 311 9.53 18.86 7.78
C LEU A 311 8.17 18.66 8.47
N ALA A 312 7.09 18.53 7.69
CA ALA A 312 5.75 18.27 8.21
C ALA A 312 5.65 16.86 8.82
N VAL A 313 6.16 15.83 8.11
CA VAL A 313 6.16 14.44 8.57
C VAL A 313 7.07 14.24 9.80
N GLN A 314 8.24 14.89 9.83
CA GLN A 314 9.16 14.81 10.98
C GLN A 314 8.61 15.48 12.25
N ARG A 315 7.76 16.52 12.14
CA ARG A 315 7.16 17.19 13.31
C ARG A 315 6.12 16.31 14.02
N SER A 316 5.38 15.48 13.28
CA SER A 316 4.43 14.52 13.88
C SER A 316 5.10 13.46 14.77
N LEU A 317 6.43 13.27 14.65
CA LEU A 317 7.20 12.27 15.39
C LEU A 317 7.76 12.77 16.73
N ARG A 318 7.68 14.07 17.06
CA ARG A 318 8.22 14.61 18.33
C ARG A 318 7.15 14.75 19.40
N GLY A 319 6.80 13.60 19.99
CA GLY A 319 6.01 13.50 21.20
C GLY A 319 6.61 12.50 22.16
N ARG A 320 7.90 12.64 22.52
CA ARG A 320 8.56 11.99 23.66
C ARG A 320 9.90 12.69 23.92
N GLU A 321 10.14 13.09 25.17
CA GLU A 321 11.44 13.58 25.61
C GLU A 321 12.51 12.49 25.43
N PRO A 322 13.79 12.84 25.23
CA PRO A 322 14.86 11.87 25.17
C PRO A 322 15.04 11.20 26.53
N VAL A 323 14.86 9.89 26.61
CA VAL A 323 15.34 9.08 27.73
C VAL A 323 16.88 9.14 27.72
N PRO A 324 17.55 9.46 28.84
CA PRO A 324 19.01 9.45 28.88
C PRO A 324 19.51 8.01 28.74
N LEU A 325 20.44 7.78 27.83
CA LEU A 325 21.19 6.53 27.73
C LEU A 325 22.02 6.33 29.02
N PRO A 326 22.09 5.12 29.59
CA PRO A 326 23.05 4.84 30.63
C PRO A 326 24.49 4.83 30.06
N HIS A 327 25.41 5.31 30.89
CA HIS A 327 26.85 5.48 30.66
C HIS A 327 27.59 4.27 30.06
N PRO A 328 28.77 4.49 29.44
CA PRO A 328 29.43 3.52 28.57
C PRO A 328 30.03 2.31 29.30
N VAL A 329 29.95 1.16 28.64
CA VAL A 329 30.65 -0.09 28.99
C VAL A 329 32.15 0.08 28.70
N PRO A 330 33.08 -0.43 29.55
CA PRO A 330 34.52 -0.24 29.33
C PRO A 330 35.01 -1.01 28.09
N GLU A 331 35.88 -0.37 27.30
CA GLU A 331 36.57 -0.96 26.15
C GLU A 331 37.33 -2.24 26.53
N GLN A 332 36.94 -3.38 25.93
CA GLN A 332 37.83 -4.54 25.82
C GLN A 332 38.73 -4.37 24.60
N ARG A 333 40.04 -4.31 24.85
CA ARG A 333 41.11 -4.31 23.84
C ARG A 333 40.96 -5.53 22.92
N VAL A 334 40.79 -5.28 21.63
CA VAL A 334 40.93 -6.29 20.58
C VAL A 334 42.41 -6.62 20.43
N GLY A 335 42.77 -7.88 20.67
CA GLY A 335 44.10 -8.40 20.39
C GLY A 335 44.34 -8.53 18.89
N GLU A 336 45.53 -8.12 18.44
CA GLU A 336 46.02 -8.24 17.07
C GLU A 336 46.04 -9.71 16.58
N PRO A 337 45.81 -9.96 15.28
CA PRO A 337 46.05 -11.27 14.70
C PRO A 337 47.55 -11.44 14.37
N PRO A 338 48.19 -12.58 14.67
CA PRO A 338 49.57 -12.80 14.26
C PRO A 338 49.66 -13.13 12.77
N ALA A 339 50.76 -12.64 12.19
CA ALA A 339 51.12 -12.68 10.78
C ALA A 339 51.48 -14.08 10.24
N ALA A 340 51.38 -14.19 8.91
CA ALA A 340 51.75 -15.33 8.09
C ALA A 340 53.23 -15.73 8.21
N ALA A 341 53.49 -17.05 8.15
CA ALA A 341 54.81 -17.59 7.84
C ALA A 341 54.67 -18.79 6.89
N ALA A 342 55.42 -18.74 5.79
CA ALA A 342 55.52 -19.77 4.76
C ALA A 342 56.70 -20.73 5.04
N ALA A 343 56.53 -22.03 4.77
CA ALA A 343 57.57 -22.99 4.38
C ALA A 343 56.94 -24.34 3.97
N GLY A 344 57.28 -24.90 2.78
CA GLY A 344 56.99 -26.30 2.37
C GLY A 344 58.16 -27.24 2.72
N PRO A 345 58.42 -28.36 2.00
CA PRO A 345 57.58 -29.30 1.23
C PRO A 345 57.78 -30.80 1.65
N GLY A 346 57.06 -31.74 1.02
CA GLY A 346 57.27 -33.21 1.08
C GLY A 346 56.19 -33.95 1.90
N GLU A 347 55.72 -35.16 1.60
CA GLU A 347 56.14 -36.23 0.71
C GLU A 347 54.94 -37.21 0.50
N ARG A 348 54.92 -37.85 -0.68
CA ARG A 348 54.45 -39.24 -0.97
C ARG A 348 52.96 -39.61 -0.99
N SER A 349 52.49 -39.87 -2.22
CA SER A 349 51.50 -40.92 -2.57
C SER A 349 52.02 -42.33 -2.22
N PRO A 350 51.17 -43.38 -2.28
CA PRO A 350 51.00 -44.10 -3.55
C PRO A 350 49.58 -44.62 -3.88
N HIS A 351 49.33 -44.76 -5.20
CA HIS A 351 48.69 -45.86 -5.96
C HIS A 351 47.34 -46.45 -5.46
N HIS A 352 46.28 -46.59 -6.26
CA HIS A 352 46.13 -47.19 -7.61
C HIS A 352 45.14 -46.35 -8.46
N GLY A 353 45.42 -46.05 -9.73
CA GLY A 353 45.22 -46.91 -10.91
C GLY A 353 43.90 -46.49 -11.60
N GLY A 354 43.89 -45.69 -12.67
CA GLY A 354 44.27 -46.05 -14.05
C GLY A 354 43.12 -46.83 -14.70
N LEU A 355 42.61 -46.57 -15.92
CA LEU A 355 43.12 -45.80 -17.05
C LEU A 355 42.03 -45.77 -18.17
N LEU A 356 41.95 -44.64 -18.89
CA LEU A 356 41.65 -44.40 -20.33
C LEU A 356 40.64 -45.26 -21.12
N LEU A 357 39.63 -44.64 -21.75
CA LEU A 357 39.59 -44.03 -23.11
C LEU A 357 39.65 -45.01 -24.31
N SER A 358 38.61 -44.96 -25.16
CA SER A 358 38.61 -45.13 -26.63
C SER A 358 37.14 -45.10 -27.10
N ARG A 359 36.60 -44.04 -27.70
CA ARG A 359 36.71 -43.53 -29.10
C ARG A 359 36.24 -44.51 -30.19
N GLY A 360 35.34 -44.01 -31.04
CA GLY A 360 34.85 -44.60 -32.31
C GLY A 360 33.41 -45.11 -32.20
N GLY A 361 32.44 -44.77 -33.04
CA GLY A 361 32.40 -44.03 -34.31
C GLY A 361 31.21 -44.56 -35.13
N GLY A 362 30.44 -43.66 -35.75
CA GLY A 362 29.64 -43.89 -36.97
C GLY A 362 28.33 -44.70 -36.87
N GLY A 363 27.28 -44.17 -37.50
CA GLY A 363 26.11 -44.96 -37.88
C GLY A 363 24.83 -44.15 -38.05
N ASP A 364 24.60 -43.65 -39.28
CA ASP A 364 23.31 -43.16 -39.79
C ASP A 364 22.17 -44.17 -39.60
N GLY A 365 20.93 -43.67 -39.49
CA GLY A 365 19.72 -44.50 -39.46
C GLY A 365 18.44 -43.68 -39.38
N ASP A 366 17.88 -43.43 -40.55
CA ASP A 366 16.68 -42.66 -40.91
C ASP A 366 15.33 -43.19 -40.34
N ALA A 367 14.32 -42.33 -40.47
CA ALA A 367 12.90 -42.60 -40.75
C ALA A 367 11.87 -42.80 -39.62
N SER A 368 11.04 -41.75 -39.48
CA SER A 368 9.58 -41.76 -39.77
C SER A 368 8.57 -42.50 -38.87
N ARG A 369 7.58 -41.69 -38.43
CA ARG A 369 6.12 -41.93 -38.45
C ARG A 369 5.58 -43.25 -37.89
N LEU A 370 4.96 -43.19 -36.70
CA LEU A 370 3.51 -43.20 -36.46
C LEU A 370 3.23 -43.21 -34.95
#